data_AF-A0A364JN63-F1
#
_entry.id   AF-A0A364JN63-F1
#
_cell.length_a   1.000
_cell.length_b   1.000
_cell.length_c   1.000
_cell.angle_alpha   90.00
_cell.angle_beta   90.00
_cell.angle_gamma   90.00
#
_symmetry.space_group_name_H-M   'P 1'
#
loop_
_entity.id
_entity.type
_entity.pdbx_description
1 polymer ?
#
loop_
_entity_poly.entity_id
_entity_poly.type
_entity_poly.pdbx_seq_one_letter_code
_entity_poly.pdbx_strand_id
1 'polypeptide(L)'
;MNRRRFHLERIILEILNSRDVDFNQSKKLEKLRLGNAGEQNVRGIIAQFEEIDTIHDILFEVDGSYFQIDHLIISGNHLIILDAKYYSSDVYIKNGHWYLDDLQIKNPLTSLNNTVNQHLKKLLYYHDIQLKIYGYIVWCNKNAYIYGLEKKLPIIHLNRLEECLQKLSRHGASMYTTADIFELRSRYNPFLKHYPEKLHTLKKGLNCPKCFSLLGERSRKKYICRSCGASYHLEDIVFKNLQYYCLVKGDNEIDIYDFYKFIDKPISVRTLNDYLKKWIVINKIKYFKKRHYYLLDSLFFTK
;
A
#
# COMPACT_ATOMS: atom_id res chain seq x y z
N MET A 1 -9.09 7.91 -6.68
CA MET A 1 -8.14 7.02 -7.39
C MET A 1 -6.70 7.31 -6.97
N ASN A 2 -6.29 6.87 -5.76
CA ASN A 2 -4.87 6.78 -5.39
C ASN A 2 -4.62 5.32 -5.01
N ARG A 3 -4.34 4.51 -6.02
CA ARG A 3 -4.40 3.05 -5.91
C ARG A 3 -2.97 2.52 -5.83
N ARG A 4 -2.46 2.35 -4.60
CA ARG A 4 -1.15 1.77 -4.29
C ARG A 4 -0.93 0.46 -5.05
N ARG A 5 0.13 0.34 -5.86
CA ARG A 5 0.40 -0.93 -6.58
C ARG A 5 0.64 -2.06 -5.59
N PHE A 6 1.68 -1.94 -4.77
CA PHE A 6 2.13 -3.05 -3.92
C PHE A 6 1.17 -3.33 -2.77
N HIS A 7 0.54 -2.31 -2.19
CA HIS A 7 -0.41 -2.53 -1.12
C HIS A 7 -1.74 -3.14 -1.61
N LEU A 8 -2.30 -2.67 -2.74
CA LEU A 8 -3.53 -3.27 -3.27
C LEU A 8 -3.27 -4.67 -3.80
N GLU A 9 -2.13 -4.90 -4.46
CA GLU A 9 -1.69 -6.22 -4.87
C GLU A 9 -1.56 -7.14 -3.65
N ARG A 10 -0.95 -6.67 -2.56
CA ARG A 10 -0.89 -7.43 -1.30
C ARG A 10 -2.29 -7.78 -0.81
N ILE A 11 -3.21 -6.82 -0.71
CA ILE A 11 -4.60 -7.09 -0.28
C ILE A 11 -5.24 -8.16 -1.16
N ILE A 12 -5.11 -8.06 -2.48
CA ILE A 12 -5.65 -9.07 -3.41
C ILE A 12 -5.07 -10.45 -3.09
N LEU A 13 -3.74 -10.56 -2.98
CA LEU A 13 -3.10 -11.84 -2.67
C LEU A 13 -3.46 -12.36 -1.27
N GLU A 14 -3.67 -11.50 -0.27
CA GLU A 14 -4.16 -11.88 1.06
C GLU A 14 -5.59 -12.46 1.00
N ILE A 15 -6.47 -11.83 0.22
CA ILE A 15 -7.84 -12.32 0.02
C ILE A 15 -7.83 -13.66 -0.71
N LEU A 16 -7.01 -13.81 -1.76
CA LEU A 16 -6.88 -15.06 -2.50
C LEU A 16 -6.30 -16.16 -1.62
N ASN A 17 -5.18 -15.91 -0.93
CA ASN A 17 -4.51 -16.88 -0.05
C ASN A 17 -5.41 -17.36 1.12
N SER A 18 -6.32 -16.52 1.60
CA SER A 18 -7.26 -16.89 2.67
C SER A 18 -8.50 -17.66 2.19
N ARG A 19 -8.75 -17.71 0.87
CA ARG A 19 -9.97 -18.27 0.28
C ARG A 19 -9.72 -19.37 -0.75
N ASP A 20 -8.50 -19.51 -1.26
CA ASP A 20 -8.11 -20.49 -2.26
C ASP A 20 -6.91 -21.27 -1.74
N VAL A 21 -7.14 -22.55 -1.39
CA VAL A 21 -6.13 -23.45 -0.81
C VAL A 21 -5.03 -23.75 -1.82
N ASP A 22 -5.33 -23.71 -3.12
CA ASP A 22 -4.40 -24.01 -4.21
C ASP A 22 -3.66 -22.76 -4.72
N PHE A 23 -3.86 -21.60 -4.09
CA PHE A 23 -3.27 -20.35 -4.53
C PHE A 23 -1.77 -20.26 -4.19
N ASN A 24 -0.93 -20.75 -5.11
CA ASN A 24 0.52 -20.78 -4.95
C ASN A 24 1.17 -19.41 -5.27
N GLN A 25 1.10 -18.47 -4.33
CA GLN A 25 1.83 -17.19 -4.37
C GLN A 25 2.45 -16.83 -3.01
N SER A 26 2.68 -17.82 -2.14
CA SER A 26 3.13 -17.62 -0.75
C SER A 26 4.42 -16.78 -0.67
N LYS A 27 5.44 -17.11 -1.47
CA LYS A 27 6.71 -16.35 -1.52
C LYS A 27 6.53 -14.89 -1.94
N LYS A 28 5.67 -14.64 -2.93
CA LYS A 28 5.37 -13.27 -3.39
C LYS A 28 4.62 -12.48 -2.32
N LEU A 29 3.62 -13.11 -1.69
CA LEU A 29 2.84 -12.50 -0.63
C LEU A 29 3.73 -12.17 0.59
N GLU A 30 4.61 -13.09 0.97
CA GLU A 30 5.58 -12.87 2.05
C GLU A 30 6.49 -11.67 1.76
N LYS A 31 7.05 -11.58 0.54
CA LYS A 31 7.84 -10.42 0.13
C LYS A 31 7.06 -9.10 0.24
N LEU A 32 5.79 -9.08 -0.19
CA LEU A 32 4.93 -7.90 -0.07
C LEU A 32 4.60 -7.55 1.40
N ARG A 33 4.43 -8.56 2.27
CA ARG A 33 4.24 -8.35 3.72
C ARG A 33 5.48 -7.72 4.35
N LEU A 34 6.67 -8.23 4.05
CA LEU A 34 7.94 -7.69 4.54
C LEU A 34 8.18 -6.26 4.05
N GLY A 35 7.92 -5.99 2.76
CA GLY A 35 7.98 -4.63 2.19
C GLY A 35 7.05 -3.66 2.91
N ASN A 36 5.77 -4.02 3.04
CA ASN A 36 4.79 -3.20 3.77
C ASN A 36 5.18 -3.02 5.25
N ALA A 37 5.75 -4.03 5.91
CA ALA A 37 6.22 -3.88 7.30
C ALA A 37 7.37 -2.86 7.40
N GLY A 38 8.31 -2.89 6.46
CA GLY A 38 9.37 -1.89 6.35
C GLY A 38 8.82 -0.46 6.17
N GLU A 39 7.95 -0.27 5.18
CA GLU A 39 7.29 1.02 4.91
C GLU A 39 6.54 1.55 6.14
N GLN A 40 5.80 0.70 6.85
CA GLN A 40 5.04 1.12 8.03
C GLN A 40 5.94 1.48 9.21
N ASN A 41 7.07 0.80 9.39
CA ASN A 41 8.04 1.17 10.42
C ASN A 41 8.64 2.55 10.15
N VAL A 42 9.03 2.84 8.90
CA VAL A 42 9.53 4.15 8.48
C VAL A 42 8.47 5.22 8.67
N ARG A 43 7.23 4.96 8.22
CA ARG A 43 6.08 5.86 8.41
C ARG A 43 5.82 6.18 9.87
N GLY A 44 5.89 5.18 10.75
CA GLY A 44 5.67 5.34 12.19
C GLY A 44 6.73 6.20 12.88
N ILE A 45 7.97 6.20 12.37
CA ILE A 45 9.04 7.09 12.85
C ILE A 45 8.80 8.52 12.34
N ILE A 46 8.50 8.68 11.05
CA ILE A 46 8.20 9.99 10.45
C ILE A 46 7.03 10.68 11.15
N ALA A 47 5.97 9.92 11.48
CA ALA A 47 4.77 10.44 12.12
C ALA A 47 5.00 11.06 13.51
N GLN A 48 6.19 10.89 14.11
CA GLN A 48 6.57 11.53 15.37
C GLN A 48 7.06 12.98 15.18
N PHE A 49 7.25 13.41 13.92
CA PHE A 49 7.76 14.72 13.54
C PHE A 49 6.69 15.48 12.75
N GLU A 50 5.77 16.14 13.47
CA GLU A 50 4.63 16.85 12.87
C GLU A 50 5.06 18.03 11.98
N GLU A 51 6.24 18.59 12.25
CA GLU A 51 6.82 19.70 11.50
C GLU A 51 7.42 19.28 10.14
N ILE A 52 7.46 17.98 9.85
CA ILE A 52 8.00 17.45 8.60
C ILE A 52 6.86 17.20 7.61
N ASP A 53 6.86 17.98 6.54
CA ASP A 53 5.96 17.82 5.41
C ASP A 53 6.27 16.52 4.65
N THR A 54 5.34 15.57 4.69
CA THR A 54 5.54 14.24 4.08
C THR A 54 4.37 13.75 3.24
N ILE A 55 4.71 13.04 2.17
CA ILE A 55 3.79 12.29 1.33
C ILE A 55 4.24 10.84 1.37
N HIS A 56 3.29 9.92 1.50
CA HIS A 56 3.57 8.49 1.52
C HIS A 56 2.88 7.78 0.37
N ASP A 57 3.49 6.69 -0.09
CA ASP A 57 2.91 5.76 -1.06
C ASP A 57 2.44 6.42 -2.35
N ILE A 58 3.22 7.37 -2.89
CA ILE A 58 2.83 8.13 -4.08
C ILE A 58 3.32 7.47 -5.37
N LEU A 59 2.40 7.32 -6.32
CA LEU A 59 2.69 6.83 -7.67
C LEU A 59 2.77 8.02 -8.60
N PHE A 60 3.87 8.15 -9.33
CA PHE A 60 4.06 9.13 -10.38
C PHE A 60 4.15 8.46 -11.74
N GLU A 61 3.96 9.26 -12.78
CA GLU A 61 4.13 8.86 -14.16
C GLU A 61 4.85 9.98 -14.92
N VAL A 62 5.78 9.60 -15.78
CA VAL A 62 6.48 10.51 -16.69
C VAL A 62 6.83 9.75 -17.97
N ASP A 63 6.43 10.27 -19.13
CA ASP A 63 6.64 9.66 -20.45
C ASP A 63 6.19 8.19 -20.57
N GLY A 64 5.04 7.86 -20.01
CA GLY A 64 4.48 6.51 -19.97
C GLY A 64 5.16 5.59 -18.94
N SER A 65 6.19 6.06 -18.25
CA SER A 65 6.91 5.29 -17.22
C SER A 65 6.39 5.63 -15.83
N TYR A 66 5.99 4.61 -15.08
CA TYR A 66 5.42 4.76 -13.74
C TYR A 66 6.42 4.35 -12.68
N PHE A 67 6.49 5.13 -11.59
CA PHE A 67 7.39 4.88 -10.48
C PHE A 67 6.72 5.24 -9.16
N GLN A 68 6.92 4.38 -8.15
CA GLN A 68 6.38 4.58 -6.81
C GLN A 68 7.48 5.11 -5.90
N ILE A 69 7.11 6.04 -5.01
CA ILE A 69 7.96 6.53 -3.92
C ILE A 69 7.27 6.20 -2.59
N ASP A 70 7.97 5.48 -1.71
CA ASP A 70 7.42 5.01 -0.44
C ASP A 70 7.21 6.18 0.53
N HIS A 71 8.24 7.00 0.74
CA HIS A 71 8.12 8.24 1.49
C HIS A 71 8.87 9.37 0.79
N LEU A 72 8.19 10.51 0.69
CA LEU A 72 8.70 11.74 0.12
C LEU A 72 8.57 12.83 1.19
N ILE A 73 9.67 13.50 1.48
CA ILE A 73 9.76 14.54 2.50
C ILE A 73 10.12 15.85 1.80
N ILE A 74 9.42 16.92 2.14
CA ILE A 74 9.72 18.28 1.69
C ILE A 74 10.28 19.04 2.89
N SER A 75 11.45 19.66 2.73
CA SER A 75 12.11 20.39 3.81
C SER A 75 13.01 21.47 3.25
N GLY A 76 12.68 22.75 3.47
CA GLY A 76 13.33 23.89 2.81
C GLY A 76 13.30 23.74 1.29
N ASN A 77 14.46 23.82 0.63
CA ASN A 77 14.57 23.62 -0.82
C ASN A 77 14.94 22.17 -1.22
N HIS A 78 14.62 21.19 -0.36
CA HIS A 78 15.00 19.79 -0.55
C HIS A 78 13.77 18.90 -0.68
N LEU A 79 13.86 17.95 -1.62
CA LEU A 79 12.93 16.85 -1.78
C LEU A 79 13.67 15.54 -1.46
N ILE A 80 13.32 14.91 -0.35
CA ILE A 80 14.03 13.75 0.18
C ILE A 80 13.17 12.51 0.01
N ILE A 81 13.71 11.50 -0.63
CA ILE A 81 13.06 10.21 -0.86
C ILE A 81 13.65 9.20 0.10
N LEU A 82 12.78 8.48 0.79
CA LEU A 82 13.15 7.32 1.59
C LEU A 82 12.50 6.09 0.94
N ASP A 83 13.34 5.20 0.42
CA ASP A 83 12.94 3.91 -0.14
C ASP A 83 13.16 2.82 0.90
N ALA A 84 12.08 2.22 1.40
CA ALA A 84 12.14 1.28 2.52
C ALA A 84 12.55 -0.11 2.02
N LYS A 85 13.63 -0.65 2.57
CA LYS A 85 14.11 -2.00 2.24
C LYS A 85 14.14 -2.90 3.46
N TYR A 86 13.36 -3.96 3.38
CA TYR A 86 13.38 -5.05 4.35
C TYR A 86 13.98 -6.30 3.71
N TYR A 87 15.14 -6.73 4.20
CA TYR A 87 15.77 -8.01 3.85
C TYR A 87 15.70 -8.93 5.06
N SER A 88 15.34 -10.20 4.85
CA SER A 88 15.14 -11.18 5.93
C SER A 88 16.45 -11.73 6.50
N SER A 89 17.53 -11.70 5.71
CA SER A 89 18.86 -12.16 6.06
C SER A 89 19.91 -11.10 5.69
N ASP A 90 21.15 -11.36 6.09
CA ASP A 90 22.29 -10.50 5.79
C ASP A 90 22.52 -10.37 4.28
N VAL A 91 23.03 -9.20 3.89
CA VAL A 91 23.37 -8.91 2.51
C VAL A 91 24.87 -8.71 2.36
N TYR A 92 25.43 -9.34 1.34
CA TYR A 92 26.84 -9.29 1.03
C TYR A 92 27.07 -8.55 -0.29
N ILE A 93 28.01 -7.60 -0.28
CA ILE A 93 28.47 -6.93 -1.49
C ILE A 93 29.81 -7.53 -1.89
N LYS A 94 29.86 -8.15 -3.07
CA LYS A 94 31.08 -8.77 -3.63
C LYS A 94 31.25 -8.25 -5.06
N ASN A 95 32.39 -7.61 -5.33
CA ASN A 95 32.73 -7.05 -6.66
C ASN A 95 31.60 -6.15 -7.24
N GLY A 96 30.98 -5.31 -6.42
CA GLY A 96 29.88 -4.41 -6.82
C GLY A 96 28.51 -5.08 -7.00
N HIS A 97 28.42 -6.41 -6.83
CA HIS A 97 27.16 -7.15 -6.87
C HIS A 97 26.63 -7.42 -5.46
N TRP A 98 25.31 -7.44 -5.35
CA TRP A 98 24.59 -7.60 -4.08
C TRP A 98 24.04 -9.01 -4.00
N TYR A 99 24.19 -9.64 -2.84
CA TYR A 99 23.77 -11.01 -2.57
C TYR A 99 22.97 -11.07 -1.27
N LEU A 100 21.85 -11.79 -1.30
CA LEU A 100 21.14 -12.23 -0.10
C LEU A 100 21.51 -13.70 0.08
N ASP A 101 22.31 -14.00 1.10
CA ASP A 101 23.02 -15.29 1.20
C ASP A 101 23.84 -15.55 -0.10
N ASP A 102 23.54 -16.63 -0.84
CA ASP A 102 24.17 -16.94 -2.13
C ASP A 102 23.38 -16.45 -3.35
N LEU A 103 22.18 -15.91 -3.14
CA LEU A 103 21.32 -15.45 -4.22
C LEU A 103 21.67 -14.02 -4.62
N GLN A 104 22.11 -13.81 -5.87
CA GLN A 104 22.33 -12.48 -6.39
C GLN A 104 20.99 -11.71 -6.45
N ILE A 105 20.97 -10.54 -5.83
CA ILE A 105 19.83 -9.64 -5.80
C ILE A 105 20.13 -8.35 -6.58
N LYS A 106 19.07 -7.68 -7.01
CA LYS A 106 19.20 -6.35 -7.61
C LYS A 106 19.76 -5.36 -6.59
N ASN A 107 20.74 -4.57 -7.00
CA ASN A 107 21.26 -3.48 -6.19
C ASN A 107 20.13 -2.45 -5.89
N PRO A 108 19.78 -2.23 -4.60
CA PRO A 108 18.75 -1.28 -4.23
C PRO A 108 19.12 0.17 -4.61
N LEU A 109 20.41 0.52 -4.55
CA LEU A 109 20.90 1.86 -4.91
C LEU A 109 20.70 2.17 -6.39
N THR A 110 20.87 1.19 -7.28
CA THR A 110 20.60 1.39 -8.72
C THR A 110 19.11 1.69 -8.96
N SER A 111 18.21 1.03 -8.23
CA SER A 111 16.77 1.27 -8.36
C SER A 111 16.41 2.68 -7.90
N LEU A 112 16.93 3.09 -6.74
CA LEU A 112 16.75 4.45 -6.21
C LEU A 112 17.33 5.50 -7.16
N ASN A 113 18.54 5.27 -7.68
CA ASN A 113 19.21 6.19 -8.59
C ASN A 113 18.43 6.39 -9.89
N ASN A 114 17.83 5.33 -10.44
CA ASN A 114 16.97 5.42 -11.62
C ASN A 114 15.70 6.21 -11.29
N THR A 115 15.02 5.92 -10.18
CA THR A 115 13.85 6.70 -9.72
C THR A 115 14.15 8.19 -9.62
N VAL A 116 15.28 8.55 -9.01
CA VAL A 116 15.69 9.95 -8.85
C VAL A 116 16.07 10.58 -10.19
N ASN A 117 17.04 10.01 -10.89
CA ASN A 117 17.71 10.68 -12.00
C ASN A 117 17.01 10.53 -13.36
N GLN A 118 16.31 9.42 -13.58
CA GLN A 118 15.64 9.17 -14.86
C GLN A 118 14.18 9.60 -14.84
N HIS A 119 13.52 9.55 -13.68
CA HIS A 119 12.09 9.83 -13.59
C HIS A 119 11.78 11.11 -12.81
N LEU A 120 12.10 11.18 -11.52
CA LEU A 120 11.61 12.28 -10.67
C LEU A 120 12.19 13.64 -11.09
N LYS A 121 13.51 13.73 -11.38
CA LYS A 121 14.10 14.97 -11.89
C LYS A 121 13.40 15.47 -13.16
N LYS A 122 13.06 14.54 -14.06
CA LYS A 122 12.38 14.84 -15.32
C LYS A 122 10.95 15.32 -15.08
N LEU A 123 10.23 14.65 -14.19
CA LEU A 123 8.89 15.06 -13.76
C LEU A 123 8.91 16.48 -13.19
N LEU A 124 9.78 16.76 -12.22
CA LEU A 124 9.86 18.10 -11.61
C LEU A 124 10.24 19.17 -12.63
N TYR A 125 11.15 18.85 -13.57
CA TYR A 125 11.53 19.74 -14.65
C TYR A 125 10.35 20.10 -15.56
N TYR A 126 9.51 19.13 -15.94
CA TYR A 126 8.31 19.39 -16.76
C TYR A 126 7.25 20.25 -16.08
N HIS A 127 7.33 20.40 -14.75
CA HIS A 127 6.41 21.20 -13.95
C HIS A 127 7.07 22.46 -13.37
N ASP A 128 8.25 22.85 -13.86
CA ASP A 128 9.01 24.02 -13.39
C ASP A 128 9.26 24.04 -11.87
N ILE A 129 9.42 22.85 -11.26
CA ILE A 129 9.69 22.69 -9.83
C ILE A 129 11.19 22.58 -9.58
N GLN A 130 11.74 23.54 -8.83
CA GLN A 130 13.18 23.67 -8.59
C GLN A 130 13.60 23.21 -7.20
N LEU A 131 13.38 21.93 -6.90
CA LEU A 131 13.83 21.30 -5.64
C LEU A 131 15.12 20.49 -5.84
N LYS A 132 16.01 20.53 -4.85
CA LYS A 132 17.17 19.62 -4.80
C LYS A 132 16.73 18.25 -4.31
N ILE A 133 17.01 17.21 -5.09
CA ILE A 133 16.53 15.85 -4.78
C ILE A 133 17.62 15.03 -4.11
N TYR A 134 17.27 14.39 -2.99
CA TYR A 134 18.11 13.42 -2.30
C TYR A 134 17.34 12.11 -2.15
N GLY A 135 18.01 10.98 -2.36
CA GLY A 135 17.43 9.67 -2.17
C GLY A 135 18.23 8.88 -1.16
N TYR A 136 17.55 8.19 -0.25
CA TYR A 136 18.14 7.28 0.71
C TYR A 136 17.40 5.94 0.72
N ILE A 137 18.17 4.85 0.83
CA ILE A 137 17.63 3.55 1.20
C ILE A 137 17.48 3.53 2.72
N VAL A 138 16.30 3.21 3.23
CA VAL A 138 16.12 2.95 4.66
C VAL A 138 16.17 1.45 4.92
N TRP A 139 17.22 1.01 5.60
CA TRP A 139 17.43 -0.38 5.96
C TRP A 139 16.61 -0.76 7.18
N CYS A 140 15.48 -1.43 6.93
CA CYS A 140 14.40 -1.61 7.90
C CYS A 140 14.59 -2.80 8.85
N ASN A 141 15.34 -3.83 8.46
CA ASN A 141 15.56 -4.98 9.34
C ASN A 141 16.78 -4.74 10.23
N LYS A 142 16.55 -4.56 11.54
CA LYS A 142 17.61 -4.38 12.55
C LYS A 142 18.50 -5.61 12.77
N ASN A 143 18.03 -6.78 12.36
CA ASN A 143 18.74 -8.05 12.51
C ASN A 143 19.45 -8.50 11.23
N ALA A 144 19.38 -7.72 10.16
CA ALA A 144 20.13 -7.97 8.93
C ALA A 144 21.21 -6.91 8.77
N TYR A 145 22.43 -7.33 8.47
CA TYR A 145 23.58 -6.47 8.23
C TYR A 145 23.93 -6.42 6.74
N ILE A 146 24.66 -5.37 6.36
CA ILE A 146 25.23 -5.25 5.01
C ILE A 146 26.74 -5.34 5.13
N TYR A 147 27.33 -6.38 4.55
CA TYR A 147 28.76 -6.60 4.51
C TYR A 147 29.35 -6.07 3.19
N GLY A 148 30.54 -5.48 3.25
CA GLY A 148 31.23 -4.95 2.06
C GLY A 148 30.77 -3.56 1.62
N LEU A 149 30.12 -2.78 2.50
CA LEU A 149 29.77 -1.39 2.21
C LEU A 149 31.01 -0.51 2.06
N GLU A 150 31.07 0.24 0.98
CA GLU A 150 32.00 1.35 0.83
C GLU A 150 31.58 2.54 1.72
N LYS A 151 32.53 3.41 2.07
CA LYS A 151 32.22 4.63 2.85
C LYS A 151 31.30 5.55 2.03
N LYS A 152 30.26 6.10 2.70
CA LYS A 152 29.36 7.17 2.20
C LYS A 152 28.23 6.77 1.22
N LEU A 153 27.76 5.53 1.24
CA LEU A 153 26.53 5.17 0.50
C LEU A 153 25.28 5.80 1.16
N PRO A 154 24.25 6.20 0.38
CA PRO A 154 23.03 6.83 0.90
C PRO A 154 22.09 5.79 1.51
N ILE A 155 22.56 5.13 2.57
CA ILE A 155 21.84 4.08 3.30
C ILE A 155 21.72 4.53 4.75
N ILE A 156 20.49 4.54 5.25
CA ILE A 156 20.15 4.90 6.63
C ILE A 156 19.63 3.64 7.31
N HIS A 157 20.28 3.19 8.38
CA HIS A 157 19.69 2.15 9.22
C HIS A 157 18.48 2.70 9.97
N LEU A 158 17.41 1.92 10.10
CA LEU A 158 16.14 2.37 10.70
C LEU A 158 16.33 3.03 12.08
N ASN A 159 17.23 2.51 12.91
CA ASN A 159 17.54 3.05 14.24
C ASN A 159 18.25 4.42 14.22
N ARG A 160 18.75 4.86 13.05
CA ARG A 160 19.35 6.19 12.84
C ARG A 160 18.40 7.16 12.14
N LEU A 161 17.26 6.68 11.66
CA LEU A 161 16.31 7.52 10.92
C LEU A 161 15.83 8.71 11.77
N GLU A 162 15.51 8.48 13.04
CA GLU A 162 15.07 9.52 13.95
C GLU A 162 16.11 10.66 14.07
N GLU A 163 17.38 10.32 14.26
CA GLU A 163 18.49 11.28 14.32
C GLU A 163 18.63 12.09 13.01
N CYS A 164 18.38 11.44 11.86
CA CYS A 164 18.37 12.12 10.56
C CYS A 164 17.19 13.09 10.44
N LEU A 165 15.99 12.69 10.87
CA LEU A 165 14.78 13.52 10.80
C LEU A 165 14.87 14.75 11.73
N GLN A 166 15.43 14.60 12.93
CA GLN A 166 15.69 15.72 13.86
C GLN A 166 16.61 16.81 13.26
N LYS A 167 17.49 16.44 12.34
CA LYS A 167 18.35 17.41 11.62
C LYS A 167 17.57 18.11 10.50
N LEU A 168 16.57 17.45 9.93
CA LEU A 168 15.73 17.98 8.85
C LEU A 168 14.68 18.97 9.36
N SER A 169 14.07 18.72 10.52
CA SER A 169 13.05 19.60 11.11
C SER A 169 13.51 21.02 11.40
N ARG A 170 14.82 21.28 11.35
CA ARG A 170 15.43 22.61 11.55
C ARG A 170 15.49 23.47 10.29
N HIS A 171 15.11 22.94 9.13
CA HIS A 171 15.11 23.72 7.90
C HIS A 171 13.87 24.62 7.83
N GLY A 172 14.02 25.81 7.23
CA GLY A 172 12.92 26.75 7.04
C GLY A 172 11.84 26.23 6.08
N ALA A 173 10.77 27.02 5.93
CA ALA A 173 9.64 26.70 5.06
C ALA A 173 10.08 26.52 3.60
N SER A 174 9.49 25.53 2.93
CA SER A 174 9.63 25.29 1.50
C SER A 174 8.74 26.24 0.70
N MET A 175 9.20 26.62 -0.50
CA MET A 175 8.34 27.32 -1.47
C MET A 175 7.23 26.40 -2.03
N TYR A 176 7.50 25.10 -2.07
CA TYR A 176 6.55 24.07 -2.52
C TYR A 176 6.00 23.29 -1.33
N THR A 177 4.71 23.00 -1.38
CA THR A 177 3.99 22.23 -0.36
C THR A 177 3.82 20.77 -0.76
N THR A 178 3.38 19.94 0.18
CA THR A 178 2.98 18.56 -0.14
C THR A 178 1.82 18.50 -1.13
N ALA A 179 0.93 19.50 -1.12
CA ALA A 179 -0.17 19.58 -2.07
C ALA A 179 0.33 19.77 -3.52
N ASP A 180 1.30 20.66 -3.72
CA ASP A 180 1.88 20.94 -5.05
C ASP A 180 2.48 19.67 -5.67
N ILE A 181 3.25 18.92 -4.88
CA ILE A 181 3.86 17.67 -5.33
C ILE A 181 2.82 16.55 -5.48
N PHE A 182 1.82 16.50 -4.60
CA PHE A 182 0.76 15.49 -4.66
C PHE A 182 -0.10 15.61 -5.91
N GLU A 183 -0.28 16.81 -6.46
CA GLU A 183 -1.02 17.01 -7.70
C GLU A 183 -0.34 16.41 -8.94
N LEU A 184 0.98 16.19 -8.89
CA LEU A 184 1.72 15.51 -9.96
C LEU A 184 1.50 14.00 -10.00
N ARG A 185 0.82 13.42 -9.00
CA ARG A 185 0.61 11.97 -8.91
C ARG A 185 -0.09 11.43 -10.16
N SER A 186 0.25 10.21 -10.53
CA SER A 186 -0.51 9.48 -11.53
C SER A 186 -1.89 9.14 -10.98
N ARG A 187 -2.93 9.44 -11.78
CA ARG A 187 -4.31 9.04 -11.47
C ARG A 187 -4.60 7.60 -11.89
N TYR A 188 -3.72 6.99 -12.69
CA TYR A 188 -3.89 5.64 -13.22
C TYR A 188 -2.79 4.71 -12.68
N ASN A 189 -3.13 3.44 -12.45
CA ASN A 189 -2.16 2.42 -12.07
C ASN A 189 -2.30 1.21 -13.00
N PRO A 190 -1.42 1.06 -14.01
CA PRO A 190 -1.52 -0.01 -15.00
C PRO A 190 -1.15 -1.40 -14.49
N PHE A 191 -0.49 -1.52 -13.34
CA PHE A 191 0.18 -2.76 -12.95
C PHE A 191 -0.57 -3.61 -11.93
N LEU A 192 -1.78 -3.18 -11.53
CA LEU A 192 -2.57 -3.94 -10.58
C LEU A 192 -3.24 -5.13 -11.28
N LYS A 193 -2.76 -6.35 -10.99
CA LYS A 193 -3.39 -7.57 -11.50
C LYS A 193 -4.63 -7.92 -10.67
N HIS A 194 -5.75 -8.10 -11.36
CA HIS A 194 -7.02 -8.55 -10.80
C HIS A 194 -7.29 -10.02 -11.16
N TYR A 195 -8.26 -10.63 -10.48
CA TYR A 195 -8.60 -12.05 -10.60
C TYR A 195 -10.13 -12.28 -10.66
N PRO A 196 -10.85 -11.62 -11.59
CA PRO A 196 -12.31 -11.78 -11.71
C PRO A 196 -12.73 -13.25 -11.93
N GLU A 197 -11.91 -14.04 -12.64
CA GLU A 197 -12.13 -15.45 -12.93
C GLU A 197 -12.17 -16.34 -11.67
N LYS A 198 -11.52 -15.90 -10.58
CA LYS A 198 -11.48 -16.64 -9.31
C LYS A 198 -12.70 -16.36 -8.43
N LEU A 199 -13.48 -15.29 -8.65
CA LEU A 199 -14.57 -14.88 -7.75
C LEU A 199 -15.59 -15.99 -7.45
N HIS A 200 -15.87 -16.83 -8.46
CA HIS A 200 -16.83 -17.92 -8.33
C HIS A 200 -16.24 -19.14 -7.60
N THR A 201 -14.93 -19.40 -7.72
CA THR A 201 -14.26 -20.57 -7.13
C THR A 201 -13.73 -20.33 -5.72
N LEU A 202 -13.45 -19.07 -5.35
CA LEU A 202 -12.99 -18.71 -4.00
C LEU A 202 -13.98 -19.17 -2.92
N LYS A 203 -13.45 -19.66 -1.80
CA LYS A 203 -14.25 -19.91 -0.59
C LYS A 203 -15.00 -18.64 -0.17
N LYS A 204 -16.28 -18.79 0.15
CA LYS A 204 -17.18 -17.69 0.52
C LYS A 204 -17.00 -17.34 2.00
N GLY A 205 -17.29 -16.09 2.35
CA GLY A 205 -17.23 -15.59 3.73
C GLY A 205 -16.78 -14.13 3.81
N LEU A 206 -16.60 -13.60 5.02
CA LEU A 206 -16.05 -12.26 5.24
C LEU A 206 -14.57 -12.36 5.61
N ASN A 207 -13.68 -11.59 4.98
CA ASN A 207 -12.29 -11.43 5.42
C ASN A 207 -12.20 -10.41 6.55
N CYS A 208 -11.32 -10.67 7.51
CA CYS A 208 -10.92 -9.74 8.56
C CYS A 208 -10.07 -8.59 7.96
N PRO A 209 -10.42 -7.31 8.19
CA PRO A 209 -9.64 -6.18 7.70
C PRO A 209 -8.22 -6.09 8.27
N LYS A 210 -7.96 -6.65 9.46
CA LYS A 210 -6.66 -6.61 10.13
C LYS A 210 -5.71 -7.72 9.65
N CYS A 211 -6.20 -8.96 9.52
CA CYS A 211 -5.33 -10.12 9.24
C CYS A 211 -5.74 -10.91 7.99
N PHE A 212 -6.77 -10.48 7.28
CA PHE A 212 -7.31 -11.10 6.07
C PHE A 212 -7.83 -12.54 6.21
N SER A 213 -7.72 -13.18 7.37
CA SER A 213 -8.35 -14.48 7.60
C SER A 213 -9.86 -14.37 7.42
N LEU A 214 -10.52 -15.47 7.04
CA LEU A 214 -11.98 -15.53 7.10
C LEU A 214 -12.44 -15.34 8.55
N LEU A 215 -13.49 -14.55 8.74
CA LEU A 215 -14.11 -14.30 10.03
C LEU A 215 -14.89 -15.55 10.48
N GLY A 216 -14.87 -15.79 11.79
CA GLY A 216 -15.56 -16.90 12.42
C GLY A 216 -16.94 -16.49 12.91
N GLU A 217 -17.23 -16.82 14.17
CA GLU A 217 -18.55 -16.61 14.78
C GLU A 217 -18.97 -15.14 14.89
N ARG A 218 -20.28 -14.94 14.72
CA ARG A 218 -20.97 -13.66 14.90
C ARG A 218 -21.49 -13.57 16.33
N SER A 219 -21.23 -12.46 17.01
CA SER A 219 -21.89 -12.11 18.28
C SER A 219 -22.85 -10.94 18.06
N ARG A 220 -24.16 -11.18 18.16
CA ARG A 220 -25.25 -10.20 17.95
C ARG A 220 -25.00 -9.23 16.78
N LYS A 221 -24.41 -8.05 17.05
CA LYS A 221 -24.15 -6.95 16.09
C LYS A 221 -22.69 -6.81 15.66
N LYS A 222 -21.80 -7.70 16.10
CA LYS A 222 -20.36 -7.64 15.86
C LYS A 222 -19.83 -8.96 15.32
N TYR A 223 -18.80 -8.88 14.51
CA TYR A 223 -17.95 -10.00 14.15
C TYR A 223 -16.64 -9.93 14.92
N ILE A 224 -16.21 -11.07 15.46
CA ILE A 224 -14.91 -11.19 16.11
C ILE A 224 -14.04 -12.11 15.26
N CYS A 225 -12.85 -11.65 14.89
CA CYS A 225 -11.89 -12.47 14.19
C CYS A 225 -11.28 -13.49 15.15
N ARG A 226 -11.47 -14.79 14.87
CA ARG A 226 -10.87 -15.87 15.67
C ARG A 226 -9.33 -15.87 15.59
N SER A 227 -8.76 -15.39 14.49
CA SER A 227 -7.32 -15.42 14.26
C SER A 227 -6.57 -14.29 14.98
N CYS A 228 -7.14 -13.08 15.04
CA CYS A 228 -6.45 -11.90 15.59
C CYS A 228 -7.20 -11.13 16.68
N GLY A 229 -8.39 -11.61 17.09
CA GLY A 229 -9.22 -11.02 18.14
C GLY A 229 -9.92 -9.72 17.77
N ALA A 230 -9.67 -9.15 16.59
CA ALA A 230 -10.26 -7.87 16.20
C ALA A 230 -11.79 -7.97 16.07
N SER A 231 -12.48 -6.93 16.54
CA SER A 231 -13.94 -6.83 16.53
C SER A 231 -14.41 -5.74 15.57
N TYR A 232 -15.46 -6.03 14.79
CA TYR A 232 -16.01 -5.12 13.78
C TYR A 232 -17.53 -5.02 13.90
N HIS A 233 -18.07 -3.82 13.65
CA HIS A 233 -19.51 -3.66 13.44
C HIS A 233 -19.94 -4.34 12.14
N LEU A 234 -21.15 -4.92 12.15
CA LEU A 234 -21.68 -5.70 11.04
C LEU A 234 -21.78 -4.92 9.71
N GLU A 235 -22.22 -3.67 9.76
CA GLU A 235 -22.34 -2.83 8.56
C GLU A 235 -20.96 -2.54 7.95
N ASP A 236 -20.00 -2.14 8.78
CA ASP A 236 -18.65 -1.77 8.35
C ASP A 236 -17.90 -2.96 7.74
N ILE A 237 -18.04 -4.15 8.34
CA ILE A 237 -17.35 -5.34 7.83
C ILE A 237 -17.92 -5.80 6.49
N VAL A 238 -19.24 -5.70 6.30
CA VAL A 238 -19.88 -6.03 5.03
C VAL A 238 -19.45 -5.03 3.96
N PHE A 239 -19.43 -3.72 4.28
CA PHE A 239 -18.94 -2.71 3.35
C PHE A 239 -17.46 -2.92 2.98
N LYS A 240 -16.61 -3.24 3.96
CA LYS A 240 -15.19 -3.51 3.70
C LYS A 240 -14.99 -4.70 2.78
N ASN A 241 -15.79 -5.75 2.94
CA ASN A 241 -15.76 -6.91 2.06
C ASN A 241 -16.36 -6.65 0.68
N LEU A 242 -17.27 -5.68 0.53
CA LEU A 242 -17.71 -5.17 -0.77
C LEU A 242 -16.56 -4.49 -1.51
N GLN A 243 -15.74 -3.70 -0.81
CA GLN A 243 -14.52 -3.13 -1.40
C GLN A 243 -13.54 -4.23 -1.82
N TYR A 244 -13.33 -5.27 -1.01
CA TYR A 244 -12.50 -6.42 -1.36
C TYR A 244 -13.03 -7.19 -2.57
N TYR A 245 -14.33 -7.38 -2.67
CA TYR A 245 -14.98 -7.97 -3.84
C TYR A 245 -14.65 -7.18 -5.12
N CYS A 246 -14.90 -5.87 -5.13
CA CYS A 246 -14.57 -5.01 -6.28
C CYS A 246 -13.06 -5.00 -6.58
N LEU A 247 -12.22 -5.05 -5.54
CA LEU A 247 -10.76 -5.08 -5.72
C LEU A 247 -10.27 -6.37 -6.38
N VAL A 248 -10.78 -7.54 -5.98
CA VAL A 248 -10.43 -8.81 -6.62
C VAL A 248 -11.00 -8.85 -8.04
N LYS A 249 -12.23 -8.35 -8.24
CA LYS A 249 -12.87 -8.24 -9.56
C LYS A 249 -12.09 -7.35 -10.53
N GLY A 250 -11.50 -6.27 -10.03
CA GLY A 250 -10.90 -5.21 -10.86
C GLY A 250 -11.91 -4.25 -11.46
N ASP A 251 -13.12 -4.23 -10.93
CA ASP A 251 -14.22 -3.43 -11.43
C ASP A 251 -15.08 -2.96 -10.25
N ASN A 252 -15.49 -1.69 -10.31
CA ASN A 252 -16.33 -1.05 -9.31
C ASN A 252 -17.82 -1.41 -9.48
N GLU A 253 -18.23 -2.05 -10.58
CA GLU A 253 -19.59 -2.57 -10.71
C GLU A 253 -19.85 -3.72 -9.75
N ILE A 254 -20.92 -3.59 -8.98
CA ILE A 254 -21.38 -4.53 -7.97
C ILE A 254 -22.67 -5.17 -8.45
N ASP A 255 -22.62 -6.46 -8.75
CA ASP A 255 -23.82 -7.30 -8.75
C ASP A 255 -24.10 -7.73 -7.30
N ILE A 256 -25.21 -7.28 -6.72
CA ILE A 256 -25.52 -7.56 -5.31
C ILE A 256 -25.75 -9.04 -5.04
N TYR A 257 -26.23 -9.81 -6.03
CA TYR A 257 -26.43 -11.23 -5.85
C TYR A 257 -25.09 -11.98 -5.79
N ASP A 258 -24.14 -11.63 -6.67
CA ASP A 258 -22.81 -12.23 -6.66
C ASP A 258 -21.99 -11.79 -5.45
N PHE A 259 -22.08 -10.51 -5.07
CA PHE A 259 -21.48 -10.01 -3.84
C PHE A 259 -22.04 -10.73 -2.60
N TYR A 260 -23.36 -10.90 -2.52
CA TYR A 260 -24.00 -11.58 -1.39
C TYR A 260 -23.58 -13.05 -1.28
N LYS A 261 -23.35 -13.73 -2.42
CA LYS A 261 -22.70 -15.06 -2.44
C LYS A 261 -21.25 -14.99 -2.00
N PHE A 262 -20.46 -14.02 -2.49
CA PHE A 262 -19.04 -13.85 -2.14
C PHE A 262 -18.81 -13.76 -0.62
N ILE A 263 -19.70 -13.07 0.10
CA ILE A 263 -19.61 -12.91 1.56
C ILE A 263 -20.24 -14.05 2.36
N ASP A 264 -20.78 -15.08 1.71
CA ASP A 264 -21.50 -16.21 2.32
C ASP A 264 -22.78 -15.83 3.09
N LYS A 265 -23.51 -14.84 2.57
CA LYS A 265 -24.85 -14.46 3.07
C LYS A 265 -24.96 -14.30 4.60
N PRO A 266 -24.06 -13.53 5.26
CA PRO A 266 -23.95 -13.46 6.71
C PRO A 266 -25.06 -12.62 7.39
N ILE A 267 -25.91 -11.98 6.59
CA ILE A 267 -26.99 -11.07 6.97
C ILE A 267 -28.21 -11.36 6.12
N SER A 268 -29.41 -10.94 6.55
CA SER A 268 -30.60 -11.09 5.71
C SER A 268 -30.57 -10.19 4.48
N VAL A 269 -31.30 -10.54 3.42
CA VAL A 269 -31.49 -9.69 2.23
C VAL A 269 -32.08 -8.33 2.59
N ARG A 270 -33.01 -8.30 3.56
CA ARG A 270 -33.59 -7.06 4.09
C ARG A 270 -32.50 -6.16 4.69
N THR A 271 -31.64 -6.72 5.54
CA THR A 271 -30.53 -5.99 6.16
C THR A 271 -29.55 -5.46 5.12
N LEU A 272 -29.23 -6.28 4.10
CA LEU A 272 -28.37 -5.83 3.01
C LEU A 272 -29.00 -4.65 2.25
N ASN A 273 -30.29 -4.72 1.94
CA ASN A 273 -31.01 -3.61 1.29
C ASN A 273 -31.00 -2.34 2.15
N ASP A 274 -31.14 -2.45 3.47
CA ASP A 274 -31.05 -1.31 4.39
C ASP A 274 -29.64 -0.69 4.35
N TYR A 275 -28.59 -1.51 4.30
CA TYR A 275 -27.21 -1.04 4.14
C TYR A 275 -27.00 -0.34 2.79
N LEU A 276 -27.50 -0.90 1.69
CA LEU A 276 -27.39 -0.28 0.36
C LEU A 276 -28.04 1.11 0.33
N LYS A 277 -29.24 1.25 0.89
CA LYS A 277 -29.92 2.56 1.00
C LYS A 277 -29.06 3.57 1.75
N LYS A 278 -28.51 3.18 2.91
CA LYS A 278 -27.61 4.05 3.69
C LYS A 278 -26.37 4.43 2.91
N TRP A 279 -25.69 3.48 2.27
CA TRP A 279 -24.46 3.71 1.52
C TRP A 279 -24.66 4.61 0.31
N ILE A 280 -25.84 4.62 -0.30
CA ILE A 280 -26.21 5.60 -1.34
C ILE A 280 -26.30 7.00 -0.73
N VAL A 281 -27.03 7.16 0.39
CA VAL A 281 -27.21 8.46 1.06
C VAL A 281 -25.88 9.10 1.44
N ILE A 282 -24.90 8.29 1.89
CA ILE A 282 -23.56 8.78 2.25
C ILE A 282 -22.55 8.70 1.10
N ASN A 283 -23.01 8.59 -0.15
CA ASN A 283 -22.19 8.60 -1.38
C ASN A 283 -21.04 7.57 -1.41
N LYS A 284 -21.21 6.42 -0.74
CA LYS A 284 -20.29 5.28 -0.82
C LYS A 284 -20.55 4.41 -2.05
N ILE A 285 -21.80 4.33 -2.51
CA ILE A 285 -22.18 3.60 -3.72
C ILE A 285 -23.21 4.40 -4.51
N LYS A 286 -23.36 4.10 -5.81
CA LYS A 286 -24.38 4.66 -6.68
C LYS A 286 -25.24 3.53 -7.26
N TYR A 287 -26.56 3.67 -7.19
CA TYR A 287 -27.46 2.75 -7.89
C TYR A 287 -27.30 2.89 -9.41
N PHE A 288 -27.30 1.78 -10.12
CA PHE A 288 -27.25 1.76 -11.59
C PHE A 288 -28.55 1.24 -12.20
N LYS A 289 -28.75 -0.08 -12.20
CA LYS A 289 -29.96 -0.72 -12.75
C LYS A 289 -30.23 -2.07 -12.11
N LYS A 290 -31.51 -2.40 -11.86
CA LYS A 290 -31.94 -3.69 -11.30
C LYS A 290 -31.21 -4.00 -9.99
N ARG A 291 -30.28 -4.96 -10.01
CA ARG A 291 -29.47 -5.40 -8.86
C ARG A 291 -28.03 -4.88 -8.90
N HIS A 292 -27.72 -3.97 -9.83
CA HIS A 292 -26.37 -3.46 -10.09
C HIS A 292 -26.17 -2.07 -9.47
N TYR A 293 -25.03 -1.89 -8.83
CA TYR A 293 -24.57 -0.66 -8.20
C TYR A 293 -23.11 -0.39 -8.61
N TYR A 294 -22.62 0.82 -8.39
CA TYR A 294 -21.21 1.16 -8.53
C TYR A 294 -20.62 1.57 -7.19
N LEU A 295 -19.47 1.01 -6.83
CA LEU A 295 -18.67 1.50 -5.71
C LEU A 295 -18.15 2.90 -6.06
N LEU A 296 -18.56 3.90 -5.28
CA LEU A 296 -18.04 5.26 -5.42
C LEU A 296 -16.75 5.34 -4.61
N ASP A 297 -15.71 5.76 -5.29
CA ASP A 297 -14.32 5.63 -4.87
C ASP A 297 -14.07 6.31 -3.52
N SER A 298 -14.04 5.54 -2.43
CA SER A 298 -13.50 6.01 -1.15
C SER A 298 -13.10 4.84 -0.23
N LEU A 299 -11.84 4.90 0.21
CA LEU A 299 -11.32 4.31 1.45
C LEU A 299 -11.03 2.80 1.47
N PHE A 300 -10.02 2.34 0.71
CA PHE A 300 -9.28 1.13 1.13
C PHE A 300 -8.53 1.33 2.45
N PHE A 301 -8.46 2.56 2.96
CA PHE A 301 -7.81 2.95 4.20
C PHE A 301 -8.78 3.69 5.10
N THR A 302 -9.32 2.99 6.10
CA THR A 302 -9.77 3.62 7.33
C THR A 302 -8.99 2.97 8.46
N LYS A 303 -8.18 3.81 9.11
CA LYS A 303 -7.16 3.57 10.15
C LYS A 303 -5.93 2.78 9.71
#